data_AF-A0A954I4I7-F1
#
_entry.id   AF-A0A954I4I7-F1
#
_cell.length_a   1.000
_cell.length_b   1.000
_cell.length_c   1.000
_cell.angle_alpha   90.00
_cell.angle_beta   90.00
_cell.angle_gamma   90.00
#
_symmetry.space_group_name_H-M   'P 1'
#
loop_
_entity.id
_entity.type
_entity.pdbx_description
1 polymer ?
#
loop_
_entity_poly.entity_id
_entity_poly.type
_entity_poly.pdbx_seq_one_letter_code
_entity_poly.pdbx_strand_id
1 'polypeptide(L)'
;MTVVPADDYDPLLNVRLPAERINAFCERWKVSSLAVFGSVLREDFGPDSDADVLVEFRDDARWGLWDVIRAEEELSELVGRTVDLVERRAVERSENWIRRRAILESAQRFMADDSATILDLLVACRRIERFVTGVDATEFAAREEKCWAVVSQLMLIGEGVRRLSPEFCNAHPVIPWKLVAGMRNQLIHEYD
;
A
#
# COMPACT_ATOMS: atom_id res chain seq x y z
N MET A 1 -1.80 -35.51 3.16
CA MET A 1 -2.97 -34.63 3.07
C MET A 1 -2.83 -33.60 4.18
N THR A 2 -2.09 -32.52 3.93
CA THR A 2 -1.88 -31.42 4.89
C THR A 2 -2.79 -30.28 4.47
N VAL A 3 -3.83 -30.07 5.25
CA VAL A 3 -4.72 -28.91 5.13
C VAL A 3 -3.94 -27.72 5.68
N VAL A 4 -3.62 -26.77 4.80
CA VAL A 4 -3.00 -25.48 5.17
C VAL A 4 -4.15 -24.51 5.52
N PRO A 5 -4.03 -23.66 6.57
CA PRO A 5 -5.13 -22.83 7.05
C PRO A 5 -5.60 -21.78 6.03
N ALA A 6 -6.85 -21.37 6.14
CA ALA A 6 -7.56 -20.51 5.20
C ALA A 6 -7.25 -19.00 5.33
N ASP A 7 -6.16 -18.61 5.99
CA ASP A 7 -5.91 -17.22 6.41
C ASP A 7 -4.92 -16.44 5.52
N ASP A 8 -4.48 -17.00 4.39
CA ASP A 8 -3.50 -16.39 3.47
C ASP A 8 -4.12 -15.76 2.20
N TYR A 9 -5.40 -15.36 2.24
CA TYR A 9 -6.07 -14.72 1.11
C TYR A 9 -6.24 -13.22 1.35
N ASP A 10 -5.44 -12.41 0.66
CA ASP A 10 -5.65 -10.97 0.52
C ASP A 10 -6.68 -10.70 -0.60
N PRO A 11 -7.88 -10.19 -0.31
CA PRO A 11 -8.89 -9.91 -1.32
C PRO A 11 -8.61 -8.65 -2.16
N LEU A 12 -7.55 -7.90 -1.89
CA LEU A 12 -7.15 -6.73 -2.69
C LEU A 12 -6.13 -7.06 -3.78
N LEU A 13 -5.57 -8.26 -3.74
CA LEU A 13 -4.45 -8.67 -4.56
C LEU A 13 -4.69 -10.12 -4.96
N ASN A 14 -4.95 -10.36 -6.24
CA ASN A 14 -5.28 -11.70 -6.76
C ASN A 14 -4.04 -12.63 -6.83
N VAL A 15 -3.08 -12.44 -5.91
CA VAL A 15 -1.79 -13.11 -5.82
C VAL A 15 -1.56 -13.53 -4.36
N ARG A 16 -1.31 -14.83 -4.15
CA ARG A 16 -0.90 -15.35 -2.84
C ARG A 16 0.60 -15.16 -2.69
N LEU A 17 1.01 -14.28 -1.78
CA LEU A 17 2.41 -14.01 -1.48
C LEU A 17 2.68 -14.35 -0.01
N PRO A 18 3.43 -15.41 0.30
CA PRO A 18 3.80 -15.72 1.68
C PRO A 18 4.71 -14.61 2.25
N ALA A 19 4.17 -13.83 3.18
CA ALA A 19 4.83 -12.63 3.72
C ALA A 19 6.26 -12.89 4.22
N GLU A 20 6.53 -14.04 4.85
CA GLU A 20 7.87 -14.39 5.33
C GLU A 20 8.91 -14.51 4.21
N ARG A 21 8.54 -15.13 3.09
CA ARG A 21 9.46 -15.32 1.95
C ARG A 21 9.72 -14.00 1.22
N ILE A 22 8.70 -13.15 1.11
CA ILE A 22 8.81 -11.81 0.55
C ILE A 22 9.71 -10.93 1.43
N ASN A 23 9.55 -10.99 2.75
CA ASN A 23 10.41 -10.24 3.68
C ASN A 23 11.89 -10.62 3.53
N ALA A 24 12.19 -11.93 3.48
CA ALA A 24 13.55 -12.42 3.24
C ALA A 24 14.11 -11.99 1.87
N PHE A 25 13.26 -11.91 0.85
CA PHE A 25 13.62 -11.33 -0.44
C PHE A 25 13.95 -9.84 -0.31
N CYS A 26 13.07 -9.05 0.31
CA CYS A 26 13.23 -7.62 0.47
C CYS A 26 14.49 -7.25 1.27
N GLU A 27 14.78 -7.94 2.37
CA GLU A 27 16.00 -7.69 3.15
C GLU A 27 17.26 -7.95 2.35
N ARG A 28 17.32 -9.09 1.66
CA ARG A 28 18.48 -9.51 0.86
C ARG A 28 18.74 -8.59 -0.32
N TRP A 29 17.68 -8.27 -1.07
CA TRP A 29 17.77 -7.40 -2.24
C TRP A 29 17.72 -5.92 -1.88
N LYS A 30 17.70 -5.56 -0.59
CA LYS A 30 17.61 -4.19 -0.09
C LYS A 30 16.44 -3.43 -0.72
N VAL A 31 15.29 -4.07 -0.82
CA VAL A 31 14.06 -3.46 -1.32
C VAL A 31 13.47 -2.57 -0.24
N SER A 32 13.25 -1.30 -0.55
CA SER A 32 12.56 -0.34 0.33
C SER A 32 11.06 -0.27 0.05
N SER A 33 10.63 -0.60 -1.17
CA SER A 33 9.22 -0.73 -1.49
C SER A 33 8.99 -1.77 -2.58
N LEU A 34 7.91 -2.54 -2.46
CA LEU A 34 7.42 -3.45 -3.48
C LEU A 34 5.94 -3.17 -3.71
N ALA A 35 5.51 -3.09 -4.96
CA ALA A 35 4.12 -2.85 -5.33
C ALA A 35 3.76 -3.69 -6.55
N VAL A 36 2.49 -4.07 -6.70
CA VAL A 36 1.97 -4.65 -7.94
C VAL A 36 1.24 -3.59 -8.74
N PHE A 37 1.19 -3.73 -10.06
CA PHE A 37 0.38 -2.85 -10.90
C PHE A 37 -0.22 -3.64 -12.07
N GLY A 38 -0.85 -2.93 -13.02
CA GLY A 38 -1.23 -3.54 -14.29
C GLY A 38 -2.35 -4.57 -14.18
N SER A 39 -2.20 -5.67 -14.93
CA SER A 39 -3.27 -6.67 -15.12
C SER A 39 -3.61 -7.44 -13.85
N VAL A 40 -2.68 -7.50 -12.90
CA VAL A 40 -2.80 -8.16 -11.58
C VAL A 40 -3.97 -7.61 -10.75
N LEU A 41 -4.34 -6.35 -11.00
CA LEU A 41 -5.37 -5.63 -10.25
C LEU A 41 -6.78 -5.80 -10.85
N ARG A 42 -6.92 -6.51 -11.98
CA ARG A 42 -8.20 -6.70 -12.66
C ARG A 42 -8.85 -8.02 -12.25
N GLU A 43 -10.18 -8.04 -12.23
CA GLU A 43 -10.98 -9.22 -11.85
C GLU A 43 -10.84 -10.40 -12.85
N ASP A 44 -10.39 -10.13 -14.07
CA ASP A 44 -10.15 -11.12 -15.14
C ASP A 44 -8.73 -11.70 -15.12
N PHE A 45 -7.95 -11.43 -14.08
CA PHE A 45 -6.58 -11.90 -13.95
C PHE A 45 -6.51 -13.44 -13.89
N GLY A 46 -6.01 -14.03 -14.98
CA GLY A 46 -5.94 -15.47 -15.19
C GLY A 46 -4.68 -16.11 -14.58
N PRO A 47 -4.63 -17.45 -14.52
CA PRO A 47 -3.49 -18.20 -13.99
C PRO A 47 -2.22 -18.08 -14.88
N ASP A 48 -2.37 -17.76 -16.16
CA ASP A 48 -1.24 -17.64 -17.11
C ASP A 48 -0.68 -16.21 -17.23
N SER A 49 -1.32 -15.23 -16.59
CA SER A 49 -0.90 -13.84 -16.64
C SER A 49 0.40 -13.62 -15.85
N ASP A 50 1.26 -12.76 -16.39
CA ASP A 50 2.43 -12.22 -15.72
C ASP A 50 2.03 -11.28 -14.58
N ALA A 51 2.84 -11.25 -13.53
CA ALA A 51 2.67 -10.33 -12.43
C ALA A 51 3.58 -9.11 -12.62
N ASP A 52 3.00 -7.97 -12.98
CA ASP A 52 3.69 -6.69 -13.03
C ASP A 52 4.05 -6.22 -11.60
N VAL A 53 5.34 -6.22 -11.26
CA VAL A 53 5.83 -5.82 -9.94
C VAL A 53 6.74 -4.60 -10.07
N LEU A 54 6.38 -3.54 -9.37
CA LEU A 54 7.19 -2.35 -9.20
C LEU A 54 8.07 -2.50 -7.96
N VAL A 55 9.39 -2.36 -8.12
CA VAL A 55 10.36 -2.43 -7.03
C VAL A 55 11.08 -1.11 -6.84
N GLU A 56 11.31 -0.73 -5.59
CA GLU A 56 12.18 0.36 -5.20
C GLU A 56 13.29 -0.20 -4.32
N PHE A 57 14.53 -0.06 -4.77
CA PHE A 57 15.71 -0.43 -4.00
C PHE A 57 16.17 0.73 -3.12
N ARG A 58 16.75 0.41 -1.97
CA ARG A 58 17.39 1.39 -1.09
C ARG A 58 18.54 2.10 -1.82
N ASP A 59 18.81 3.34 -1.46
CA ASP A 59 19.89 4.15 -2.06
C ASP A 59 21.30 3.55 -1.88
N ASP A 60 21.49 2.74 -0.84
CA ASP A 60 22.74 2.04 -0.57
C ASP A 60 22.87 0.69 -1.33
N ALA A 61 21.85 0.33 -2.12
CA ALA A 61 21.91 -0.80 -3.02
C ALA A 61 22.69 -0.42 -4.29
N ARG A 62 23.74 -1.17 -4.59
CA ARG A 62 24.55 -1.00 -5.81
C ARG A 62 24.30 -2.16 -6.77
N TRP A 63 23.06 -2.28 -7.24
CA TRP A 63 22.65 -3.35 -8.15
C TRP A 63 22.93 -2.95 -9.60
N GLY A 64 23.54 -3.88 -10.35
CA GLY A 64 23.64 -3.80 -11.80
C GLY A 64 22.46 -4.49 -12.49
N LEU A 65 22.42 -4.43 -13.82
CA LEU A 65 21.37 -5.06 -14.62
C LEU A 65 21.21 -6.57 -14.33
N TRP A 66 22.33 -7.28 -14.17
CA TRP A 66 22.33 -8.72 -13.87
C TRP A 66 21.77 -9.06 -12.49
N ASP A 67 21.90 -8.15 -11.52
CA ASP A 67 21.32 -8.31 -10.19
C ASP A 67 19.81 -8.20 -10.25
N VAL A 68 19.28 -7.25 -11.03
CA VAL A 68 17.84 -7.08 -11.24
C VAL A 68 17.23 -8.31 -11.91
N ILE A 69 17.88 -8.87 -12.93
CA ILE A 69 17.42 -10.11 -13.59
C ILE A 69 17.35 -11.27 -12.59
N ARG A 70 18.37 -11.43 -11.73
CA ARG A 70 18.35 -12.46 -10.69
C ARG A 70 17.24 -12.24 -9.66
N ALA A 71 16.98 -10.99 -9.29
CA ALA A 71 15.91 -10.64 -8.38
C ALA A 71 14.54 -10.97 -9.00
N GLU A 72 14.37 -10.75 -10.31
CA GLU A 72 13.16 -11.11 -11.07
C GLU A 72 12.94 -12.62 -11.14
N GLU A 73 13.98 -13.39 -11.48
CA GLU A 73 13.93 -14.86 -11.51
C GLU A 73 13.55 -15.42 -10.14
N GLU A 74 14.21 -14.94 -9.09
CA GLU A 74 13.91 -15.36 -7.74
C GLU A 74 12.49 -14.98 -7.30
N LEU A 75 12.06 -13.75 -7.58
CA LEU A 75 10.71 -13.33 -7.24
C LEU A 75 9.68 -14.17 -8.00
N SER A 76 9.93 -14.49 -9.27
CA SER A 76 9.08 -15.39 -10.06
C SER A 76 8.95 -16.78 -9.42
N GLU A 77 10.05 -17.35 -8.91
CA GLU A 77 10.03 -18.61 -8.17
C GLU A 77 9.28 -18.51 -6.83
N LEU A 78 9.40 -17.38 -6.14
CA LEU A 78 8.69 -17.11 -4.88
C LEU A 78 7.18 -17.02 -5.08
N VAL A 79 6.74 -16.31 -6.13
CA VAL A 79 5.33 -16.12 -6.48
C VAL A 79 4.75 -17.37 -7.17
N GLY A 80 5.60 -18.18 -7.80
CA GLY A 80 5.18 -19.37 -8.56
C GLY A 80 4.61 -19.05 -9.94
N ARG A 81 4.93 -17.87 -10.49
CA ARG A 81 4.54 -17.41 -11.82
C ARG A 81 5.56 -16.40 -12.35
N THR A 82 5.53 -16.12 -13.65
CA THR A 82 6.38 -15.10 -14.25
C THR A 82 6.07 -13.72 -13.67
N VAL A 83 7.10 -13.02 -13.21
CA VAL A 83 7.03 -11.65 -12.70
C VAL A 83 7.76 -10.72 -13.66
N ASP A 84 7.14 -9.62 -14.07
CA ASP A 84 7.84 -8.51 -14.76
C ASP A 84 8.30 -7.50 -13.70
N LEU A 85 9.60 -7.51 -13.37
CA LEU A 85 10.15 -6.69 -12.31
C LEU A 85 10.63 -5.34 -12.87
N VAL A 86 9.92 -4.28 -12.51
CA VAL A 86 10.18 -2.93 -12.99
C VAL A 86 10.68 -2.05 -11.86
N GLU A 87 11.85 -1.42 -12.02
CA GLU A 87 12.34 -0.45 -11.04
C GLU A 87 11.53 0.86 -11.10
N ARG A 88 10.99 1.31 -9.97
CA ARG A 88 10.23 2.55 -9.85
C ARG A 88 10.97 3.77 -10.39
N ARG A 89 12.27 3.88 -10.07
CA ARG A 89 13.11 5.00 -10.53
C ARG A 89 13.28 5.03 -12.05
N ALA A 90 13.32 3.86 -12.70
CA ALA A 90 13.38 3.78 -14.16
C ALA A 90 12.08 4.28 -14.80
N VAL A 91 10.92 3.94 -14.21
CA VAL A 91 9.60 4.43 -14.66
C VAL A 91 9.46 5.93 -14.46
N GLU A 92 9.93 6.48 -13.33
CA GLU A 92 9.88 7.92 -13.06
C GLU A 92 10.73 8.73 -14.04
N ARG A 93 11.87 8.17 -14.49
CA ARG A 93 12.77 8.76 -15.48
C ARG A 93 12.37 8.53 -16.94
N SER A 94 11.38 7.67 -17.20
CA SER A 94 10.92 7.38 -18.56
C SER A 94 10.29 8.61 -19.21
N GLU A 95 10.67 8.89 -20.46
CA GLU A 95 10.09 9.98 -21.27
C GLU A 95 8.62 9.69 -21.64
N ASN A 96 8.19 8.43 -21.59
CA ASN A 96 6.81 8.05 -21.85
C ASN A 96 5.91 8.39 -20.64
N TRP A 97 5.31 9.57 -20.69
CA TRP A 97 4.46 10.11 -19.62
C TRP A 97 3.18 9.31 -19.38
N ILE A 98 2.62 8.67 -20.41
CA ILE A 98 1.40 7.85 -20.29
C ILE A 98 1.70 6.60 -19.47
N ARG A 99 2.79 5.88 -19.83
CA ARG A 99 3.23 4.69 -19.11
C ARG A 99 3.57 5.01 -17.65
N ARG A 100 4.33 6.09 -17.41
CA ARG A 100 4.65 6.55 -16.05
C ARG A 100 3.40 6.79 -15.22
N ARG A 101 2.42 7.52 -15.78
CA ARG A 101 1.19 7.85 -15.08
C ARG A 101 0.37 6.60 -14.76
N ALA A 102 0.15 5.73 -15.74
CA ALA A 102 -0.63 4.52 -15.56
C ALA A 102 -0.03 3.59 -14.49
N ILE A 103 1.28 3.39 -14.50
CA ILE A 103 1.97 2.52 -13.54
C ILE A 103 1.93 3.11 -12.13
N LEU A 104 2.33 4.39 -11.97
CA LEU A 104 2.44 4.99 -10.64
C LEU A 104 1.08 5.25 -9.98
N GLU A 105 0.04 5.55 -10.75
CA GLU A 105 -1.32 5.77 -10.20
C GLU A 105 -2.04 4.47 -9.86
N SER A 106 -1.75 3.37 -10.58
CA SER A 106 -2.39 2.08 -10.31
C SER A 106 -1.63 1.19 -9.34
N ALA A 107 -0.36 1.46 -9.07
CA ALA A 107 0.47 0.61 -8.23
C ALA A 107 -0.08 0.47 -6.80
N GLN A 108 -0.37 -0.76 -6.40
CA GLN A 108 -0.77 -1.12 -5.03
C GLN A 108 0.45 -1.67 -4.28
N ARG A 109 0.84 -1.00 -3.19
CA ARG A 109 2.01 -1.41 -2.40
C ARG A 109 1.73 -2.69 -1.64
N PHE A 110 2.65 -3.62 -1.77
CA PHE A 110 2.70 -4.84 -0.98
C PHE A 110 3.65 -4.64 0.21
N MET A 111 4.84 -4.05 0.01
CA MET A 111 5.79 -3.78 1.08
C MET A 111 6.23 -2.31 1.06
N ALA A 112 6.20 -1.65 2.22
CA ALA A 112 6.71 -0.30 2.42
C ALA A 112 7.35 -0.17 3.82
N ASP A 113 8.31 0.75 3.98
CA ASP A 113 8.61 1.27 5.32
C ASP A 113 7.37 2.03 5.83
N ASP A 114 6.50 1.32 6.53
CA ASP A 114 5.28 1.88 7.08
C ASP A 114 5.55 2.93 8.17
N SER A 115 6.78 3.01 8.70
CA SER A 115 7.12 3.89 9.83
C SER A 115 6.78 5.35 9.55
N ALA A 116 7.07 5.83 8.33
CA ALA A 116 6.75 7.20 7.94
C ALA A 116 5.23 7.42 7.85
N THR A 117 4.52 6.48 7.23
CA THR A 117 3.04 6.53 7.12
C THR A 117 2.40 6.47 8.51
N ILE A 118 2.84 5.55 9.37
CA ILE A 118 2.35 5.40 10.75
C ILE A 118 2.59 6.67 11.56
N LEU A 119 3.75 7.31 11.39
CA LEU A 119 4.02 8.58 12.05
C LEU A 119 3.04 9.67 11.58
N ASP A 120 2.78 9.77 10.29
CA ASP A 120 1.80 10.71 9.73
C ASP A 120 0.40 10.44 10.28
N LEU A 121 -0.03 9.17 10.32
CA LEU A 121 -1.30 8.75 10.90
C LEU A 121 -1.40 9.15 12.38
N LEU A 122 -0.37 8.88 13.16
CA LEU A 122 -0.33 9.22 14.59
C LEU A 122 -0.40 10.73 14.82
N VAL A 123 0.30 11.52 13.99
CA VAL A 123 0.23 12.98 14.03
C VAL A 123 -1.17 13.48 13.71
N ALA A 124 -1.83 12.92 12.69
CA ALA A 124 -3.21 13.26 12.34
C ALA A 124 -4.18 12.93 13.48
N CYS A 125 -4.09 11.74 14.09
CA CYS A 125 -4.90 11.34 15.25
C CYS A 125 -4.73 12.33 16.41
N ARG A 126 -3.49 12.67 16.78
CA ARG A 126 -3.21 13.63 17.86
C ARG A 126 -3.75 15.03 17.57
N ARG A 127 -3.79 15.45 16.30
CA ARG A 127 -4.41 16.73 15.92
C ARG A 127 -5.92 16.69 16.12
N ILE A 128 -6.58 15.60 15.72
CA ILE A 128 -8.01 15.41 15.95
C ILE A 128 -8.30 15.48 17.46
N GLU A 129 -7.58 14.71 18.27
CA GLU A 129 -7.72 14.72 19.73
C GLU A 129 -7.62 16.13 20.28
N ARG A 130 -6.62 16.92 19.85
CA ARG A 130 -6.47 18.32 20.26
C ARG A 130 -7.63 19.21 19.86
N PHE A 131 -8.28 18.97 18.72
CA PHE A 131 -9.41 19.78 18.26
C PHE A 131 -10.71 19.48 19.01
N VAL A 132 -10.89 18.22 19.43
CA VAL A 132 -12.12 17.76 20.09
C VAL A 132 -12.03 17.74 21.62
N THR A 133 -10.82 17.80 22.18
CA THR A 133 -10.64 17.80 23.65
C THR A 133 -11.31 19.01 24.28
N GLY A 134 -12.23 18.76 25.23
CA GLY A 134 -12.93 19.80 25.98
C GLY A 134 -14.00 20.55 25.20
N VAL A 135 -14.39 20.04 24.02
CA VAL A 135 -15.43 20.62 23.16
C VAL A 135 -16.59 19.62 23.10
N ASP A 136 -17.80 20.06 23.43
CA ASP A 136 -18.99 19.20 23.26
C ASP A 136 -19.46 19.19 21.79
N ALA A 137 -20.38 18.29 21.46
CA ALA A 137 -20.86 18.11 20.09
C ALA A 137 -21.54 19.36 19.51
N THR A 138 -22.22 20.15 20.35
CA THR A 138 -22.93 21.37 19.92
C THR A 138 -21.93 22.48 19.63
N GLU A 139 -20.94 22.67 20.51
CA GLU A 139 -19.86 23.63 20.32
C GLU A 139 -18.99 23.26 19.11
N PHE A 140 -18.77 21.97 18.88
CA PHE A 140 -18.05 21.49 17.70
C PHE A 140 -18.82 21.81 16.41
N ALA A 141 -20.10 21.42 16.33
CA ALA A 141 -20.93 21.64 15.15
C ALA A 141 -21.11 23.13 14.80
N ALA A 142 -21.08 24.01 15.80
CA ALA A 142 -21.17 25.46 15.59
C ALA A 142 -19.87 26.09 15.04
N ARG A 143 -18.74 25.35 15.03
CA ARG A 143 -17.43 25.85 14.59
C ARG A 143 -17.02 25.17 13.29
N GLU A 144 -17.49 25.73 12.18
CA GLU A 144 -17.25 25.21 10.83
C GLU A 144 -15.76 24.94 10.55
N GLU A 145 -14.86 25.85 10.94
CA GLU A 145 -13.41 25.66 10.79
C GLU A 145 -12.87 24.43 11.54
N LYS A 146 -13.39 24.15 12.74
CA LYS A 146 -12.99 22.96 13.52
C LYS A 146 -13.52 21.69 12.87
N CYS A 147 -14.76 21.70 12.40
CA CYS A 147 -15.34 20.60 11.63
C CYS A 147 -14.46 20.27 10.43
N TRP A 148 -14.12 21.28 9.62
CA TRP A 148 -13.24 21.10 8.46
C TRP A 148 -11.83 20.66 8.83
N ALA A 149 -11.25 21.15 9.93
CA ALA A 149 -9.95 20.70 10.39
C ALA A 149 -9.94 19.20 10.74
N VAL A 150 -10.98 18.72 11.42
CA VAL A 150 -11.13 17.30 11.77
C VAL A 150 -11.38 16.45 10.52
N VAL A 151 -12.32 16.85 9.65
CA VAL A 151 -12.60 16.15 8.39
C VAL A 151 -11.34 16.04 7.53
N SER A 152 -10.53 17.09 7.47
CA SER A 152 -9.24 17.08 6.75
C SER A 152 -8.26 16.07 7.34
N GLN A 153 -8.13 15.98 8.67
CA GLN A 153 -7.27 14.97 9.27
C GLN A 153 -7.79 13.55 9.02
N LEU A 154 -9.11 13.33 9.05
CA LEU A 154 -9.71 12.03 8.73
C LEU A 154 -9.47 11.62 7.27
N MET A 155 -9.53 12.57 6.33
CA MET A 155 -9.16 12.31 4.92
C MET A 155 -7.70 11.89 4.78
N LEU A 156 -6.77 12.57 5.48
CA LEU A 156 -5.36 12.20 5.49
C LEU A 156 -5.14 10.80 6.09
N ILE A 157 -5.87 10.46 7.16
CA ILE A 157 -5.80 9.14 7.78
C ILE A 157 -6.27 8.05 6.80
N GLY A 158 -7.43 8.23 6.18
CA GLY A 158 -7.94 7.26 5.22
C GLY A 158 -7.01 7.05 4.02
N GLU A 159 -6.38 8.13 3.54
CA GLU A 159 -5.38 8.06 2.49
C GLU A 159 -4.08 7.38 2.94
N GLY A 160 -3.60 7.69 4.16
CA GLY A 160 -2.42 7.05 4.74
C GLY A 160 -2.62 5.55 4.94
N VAL A 161 -3.78 5.12 5.41
CA VAL A 161 -4.09 3.69 5.58
C VAL A 161 -4.02 2.91 4.28
N ARG A 162 -4.42 3.48 3.13
CA ARG A 162 -4.27 2.82 1.82
C ARG A 162 -2.82 2.60 1.40
N ARG A 163 -1.87 3.30 2.04
CA ARG A 163 -0.43 3.20 1.74
C ARG A 163 0.28 2.22 2.66
N LEU A 164 -0.37 1.74 3.73
CA LEU A 164 0.18 0.75 4.62
C LEU A 164 0.29 -0.60 3.92
N SER A 165 1.31 -1.37 4.27
CA SER A 165 1.45 -2.74 3.81
C SER A 165 0.31 -3.64 4.30
N PRO A 166 -0.12 -4.65 3.52
CA PRO A 166 -1.02 -5.70 3.99
C PRO A 166 -0.45 -6.44 5.21
N GLU A 167 0.85 -6.67 5.28
CA GLU A 167 1.53 -7.33 6.41
C GLU A 167 1.31 -6.58 7.71
N PHE A 168 1.52 -5.25 7.70
CA PHE A 168 1.28 -4.42 8.87
C PHE A 168 -0.20 -4.43 9.27
N CYS A 169 -1.11 -4.35 8.29
CA CYS A 169 -2.55 -4.40 8.56
C CYS A 169 -2.97 -5.74 9.18
N ASN A 170 -2.46 -6.86 8.65
CA ASN A 170 -2.75 -8.22 9.12
C ASN A 170 -2.14 -8.50 10.50
N ALA A 171 -0.99 -7.91 10.81
CA ALA A 171 -0.39 -7.97 12.16
C ALA A 171 -1.22 -7.19 13.20
N HIS A 172 -2.13 -6.32 12.78
CA HIS A 172 -2.95 -5.46 13.64
C HIS A 172 -4.45 -5.59 13.30
N PRO A 173 -5.05 -6.78 13.41
CA PRO A 173 -6.42 -7.05 12.93
C PRO A 173 -7.51 -6.38 13.79
N VAL A 174 -7.16 -5.89 14.98
CA VAL A 174 -8.07 -5.15 15.87
C VAL A 174 -8.48 -3.79 15.28
N ILE A 175 -7.68 -3.23 14.37
CA ILE A 175 -7.99 -1.96 13.73
C ILE A 175 -8.85 -2.23 12.48
N PRO A 176 -10.01 -1.57 12.31
CA PRO A 176 -10.91 -1.80 11.19
C PRO A 176 -10.41 -1.09 9.92
N TRP A 177 -9.29 -1.54 9.35
CA TRP A 177 -8.58 -0.89 8.24
C TRP A 177 -9.47 -0.53 7.05
N LYS A 178 -10.38 -1.44 6.66
CA LYS A 178 -11.33 -1.21 5.55
C LYS A 178 -12.26 -0.03 5.80
N LEU A 179 -12.75 0.11 7.04
CA LEU A 179 -13.60 1.23 7.42
C LEU A 179 -12.80 2.53 7.35
N VAL A 180 -11.59 2.55 7.90
CA VAL A 180 -10.72 3.73 7.93
C VAL A 180 -10.34 4.19 6.51
N ALA A 181 -9.94 3.26 5.64
CA ALA A 181 -9.67 3.55 4.23
C ALA A 181 -10.93 4.01 3.48
N GLY A 182 -12.11 3.53 3.88
CA GLY A 182 -13.41 3.89 3.31
C GLY A 182 -13.98 5.24 3.78
N MET A 183 -13.41 5.86 4.83
CA MET A 183 -13.97 7.07 5.46
C MET A 183 -14.18 8.22 4.48
N ARG A 184 -13.32 8.36 3.47
CA ARG A 184 -13.49 9.38 2.43
C ARG A 184 -14.83 9.26 1.71
N ASN A 185 -15.28 8.04 1.41
CA ASN A 185 -16.53 7.83 0.67
C ASN A 185 -17.73 8.17 1.55
N GLN A 186 -17.71 7.86 2.85
CA GLN A 186 -18.76 8.28 3.78
C GLN A 186 -18.79 9.81 3.97
N LEU A 187 -17.63 10.42 4.22
CA LEU A 187 -17.54 11.86 4.50
C LEU A 187 -17.84 12.75 3.28
N ILE A 188 -17.71 12.24 2.05
CA ILE A 188 -18.04 13.00 0.83
C ILE A 188 -19.49 12.80 0.40
N HIS A 189 -20.09 11.63 0.66
CA HIS A 189 -21.45 11.32 0.21
C HIS A 189 -22.57 11.65 1.22
N GLU A 190 -22.26 11.93 2.49
CA GLU A 190 -23.26 12.38 3.49
C GLU A 190 -23.59 13.89 3.43
N TYR A 191 -23.19 14.59 2.36
CA TYR A 191 -23.54 16.00 2.14
C TYR A 191 -24.71 16.21 1.15
N ASP A 192 -25.34 15.13 0.65
CA ASP A 192 -26.58 15.19 -0.15
C ASP A 192 -27.84 15.32 0.71
#